data_AF-A0A2R6LWE8-F1
#
_entry.id   AF-A0A2R6LWE8-F1
#
_cell.length_a   1.000
_cell.length_b   1.000
_cell.length_c   1.000
_cell.angle_alpha   90.00
_cell.angle_beta   90.00
_cell.angle_gamma   90.00
#
_symmetry.space_group_name_H-M   'P 1'
#
loop_
_entity.id
_entity.type
_entity.pdbx_description
1 polymer ?
#
loop_
_entity_poly.entity_id
_entity_poly.type
_entity_poly.pdbx_seq_one_letter_code
_entity_poly.pdbx_strand_id
1 'polypeptide(L)' 'MTRLALDGLPTDARTLSAARDAGVLVPIVGRADGDSLLFGRRADDLDHHPGQMSFPGGGRD' A
#
# COMPACT_ATOMS: atom_id res chain seq x y z
N MET A 1 -5.85 -5.18 20.51
CA MET A 1 -4.99 -4.77 19.40
C MET A 1 -4.69 -6.02 18.59
N THR A 2 -5.41 -6.25 17.50
CA THR A 2 -5.32 -7.49 16.73
C THR A 2 -4.03 -7.48 15.90
N ARG A 3 -3.10 -8.39 16.17
CA ARG A 3 -1.90 -8.59 15.35
C ARG A 3 -2.32 -9.29 14.07
N LEU A 4 -2.21 -8.62 12.92
CA LEU A 4 -2.28 -9.30 11.64
C LEU A 4 -1.01 -10.17 11.51
N ALA A 5 -1.16 -11.48 11.66
CA ALA A 5 -0.04 -12.40 11.47
C ALA A 5 0.36 -12.37 9.99
N LEU A 6 1.52 -11.77 9.70
CA LEU A 6 2.14 -11.80 8.37
C LEU A 6 2.95 -13.09 8.14
N ASP A 7 2.95 -13.99 9.14
CA ASP A 7 3.69 -15.24 9.12
C ASP A 7 3.15 -16.13 8.00
N GLY A 8 3.95 -16.35 6.95
CA GLY A 8 3.59 -17.18 5.80
C GLY A 8 3.21 -16.44 4.52
N LEU A 9 3.25 -15.10 4.50
CA LEU A 9 3.20 -14.37 3.22
C LEU A 9 4.47 -14.68 2.41
N PRO A 10 4.38 -14.87 1.09
CA PRO A 10 5.55 -15.13 0.26
C PRO A 10 6.54 -13.96 0.41
N THR A 11 7.66 -14.21 1.09
CA THR A 11 8.74 -13.22 1.29
C THR A 11 9.64 -13.12 0.07
N ASP A 12 9.58 -14.12 -0.82
CA ASP A 12 10.31 -14.09 -2.09
C ASP A 12 9.48 -13.36 -3.15
N ALA A 13 9.66 -12.04 -3.21
CA ALA A 13 9.24 -11.18 -4.31
C ALA A 13 9.98 -11.49 -5.65
N ARG A 14 10.77 -12.57 -5.68
CA ARG A 14 11.75 -12.88 -6.72
C ARG A 14 11.17 -13.58 -7.95
N THR A 15 10.03 -13.11 -8.45
CA THR A 15 9.60 -13.40 -9.83
C THR A 15 8.86 -12.22 -10.46
N LEU A 16 9.43 -11.02 -10.37
CA LEU A 16 9.10 -9.88 -11.20
C LEU A 16 10.40 -9.37 -11.83
N SER A 17 10.69 -9.81 -13.06
CA SER A 17 11.90 -9.37 -13.76
C SER A 17 11.89 -7.85 -13.94
N ALA A 18 12.99 -7.19 -13.55
CA ALA A 18 13.31 -5.78 -13.78
C ALA A 18 12.44 -4.69 -13.11
N ALA A 19 11.47 -5.04 -12.25
CA ALA A 19 10.71 -4.03 -11.51
C ALA A 19 11.53 -3.49 -10.32
N ARG A 20 11.45 -2.17 -10.06
CA ARG A 20 12.03 -1.55 -8.86
C ARG A 20 11.25 -2.04 -7.63
N ASP A 21 11.97 -2.49 -6.61
CA ASP A 21 11.38 -2.83 -5.31
C ASP A 21 10.50 -1.67 -4.81
N ALA A 22 9.30 -2.00 -4.32
CA ALA A 22 8.37 -1.03 -3.77
C ALA A 22 7.50 -1.68 -2.70
N GLY A 23 6.98 -0.87 -1.77
CA GLY A 23 6.08 -1.32 -0.72
C GLY A 23 4.94 -0.34 -0.49
N VAL A 24 3.80 -0.88 -0.07
CA VAL A 24 2.64 -0.08 0.34
C VAL A 24 2.17 -0.50 1.72
N LEU A 25 1.58 0.44 2.45
CA LEU A 25 0.82 0.19 3.66
C LEU A 25 -0.63 -0.08 3.27
N VAL A 26 -1.23 -1.14 3.82
CA VAL A 26 -2.68 -1.39 3.75
C VAL A 26 -3.28 -1.11 5.13
N PRO A 27 -3.58 0.16 5.45
CA PRO A 27 -4.03 0.56 6.77
C PRO A 27 -5.48 0.15 7.02
N ILE A 28 -5.71 -0.55 8.13
CA ILE A 28 -7.04 -0.80 8.69
C ILE A 28 -7.28 0.21 9.81
N VAL A 29 -8.29 1.06 9.64
CA VAL A 29 -8.64 2.14 10.56
C VAL A 29 -10.01 1.85 11.17
N GLY A 30 -10.03 1.58 12.47
CA GLY A 30 -11.26 1.39 13.23
C GLY A 30 -12.04 2.71 13.37
N ARG A 31 -13.33 2.67 13.07
CA ARG A 31 -14.29 3.77 13.24
C ARG A 31 -15.54 3.27 13.95
N ALA A 32 -16.40 4.21 14.36
CA ALA A 32 -17.63 3.89 15.08
C ALA A 32 -18.59 3.00 14.27
N ASP A 33 -18.55 3.09 12.94
CA ASP A 33 -19.35 2.34 11.98
C ASP A 33 -18.66 1.07 11.45
N GLY A 34 -17.43 0.80 11.87
CA GLY A 34 -16.68 -0.40 11.50
C GLY A 34 -15.25 -0.10 11.05
N ASP A 35 -14.58 -1.15 10.56
CA ASP A 35 -13.22 -1.03 10.01
C ASP A 35 -13.26 -0.44 8.60
N SER A 36 -12.29 0.42 8.32
CA SER A 36 -12.17 1.11 7.03
C SER A 36 -10.74 1.12 6.52
N LEU A 37 -10.57 1.23 5.20
CA LEU A 37 -9.26 1.40 4.58
C LEU A 37 -8.98 2.88 4.32
N LEU A 38 -7.72 3.29 4.51
CA LEU A 38 -7.26 4.64 4.16
C LEU A 38 -6.58 4.63 2.79
N PHE A 39 -7.03 5.54 1.93
CA PHE A 39 -6.45 5.84 0.63
C PHE A 39 -6.01 7.30 0.58
N GLY A 40 -4.97 7.60 -0.19
CA GLY A 40 -4.62 8.95 -0.61
C GLY A 40 -5.14 9.25 -2.01
N ARG A 41 -5.50 10.51 -2.29
CA ARG A 41 -5.67 11.02 -3.66
C ARG A 41 -4.32 11.52 -4.13
N ARG A 42 -3.83 11.00 -5.24
CA ARG A 42 -2.57 11.47 -5.85
C ARG A 42 -2.73 12.93 -6.29
N ALA A 43 -1.69 13.72 -6.06
CA ALA A 43 -1.69 15.12 -6.46
C ALA A 43 -1.90 15.24 -7.98
N ASP A 44 -2.62 16.29 -8.38
CA ASP A 44 -3.08 16.46 -9.77
C ASP A 44 -1.92 16.80 -10.73
N ASP A 45 -0.76 17.22 -10.19
CA ASP A 45 0.46 17.61 -10.89
C ASP A 45 1.49 16.47 -11.05
N LEU A 46 1.15 15.24 -10.66
CA LEU A 46 2.05 14.11 -10.81
C LEU A 46 2.08 13.59 -12.26
N ASP A 47 3.29 13.34 -12.77
CA ASP A 47 3.49 12.76 -14.11
C ASP A 47 2.76 11.42 -14.29
N HIS A 48 2.65 10.65 -13.20
CA HIS A 48 2.05 9.32 -13.20
C HIS A 48 0.82 9.26 -12.28
N HIS A 49 -0.30 8.85 -12.87
CA HIS A 49 -1.59 8.60 -12.21
C HIS A 49 -2.11 9.77 -11.35
N PRO A 50 -2.18 11.01 -11.89
CA PRO A 50 -2.73 12.15 -11.16
C PRO A 50 -4.21 11.92 -10.79
N GLY A 51 -4.61 12.40 -9.60
CA GLY A 51 -5.99 12.34 -9.12
C GLY A 51 -6.52 10.93 -8.73
N GLN A 52 -5.79 9.86 -9.04
CA GLN A 52 -6.20 8.49 -8.70
C GLN A 52 -6.07 8.21 -7.19
N MET A 53 -6.89 7.28 -6.70
CA MET A 53 -6.75 6.73 -5.35
C MET A 53 -5.56 5.77 -5.28
N SER A 54 -4.76 5.85 -4.22
CA SER A 54 -3.64 4.95 -3.97
C SER A 54 -3.52 4.59 -2.50
N PHE A 55 -2.99 3.40 -2.22
CA PHE A 55 -2.47 3.11 -0.90
C PHE A 55 -1.23 3.97 -0.60
N PRO A 56 -0.99 4.36 0.66
CA PRO A 56 0.26 4.99 1.05
C PRO A 56 1.43 4.05 0.80
N GLY A 57 2.54 4.54 0.23
CA GLY A 57 3.70 3.70 -0.08
C GLY A 57 4.75 4.41 -0.92
N GLY A 58 5.74 3.66 -1.38
CA GLY A 58 6.86 4.17 -2.17
C GLY A 58 7.79 3.08 -2.68
N GLY A 59 8.69 3.48 -3.59
CA GLY A 59 9.80 2.63 -4.03
C GLY A 59 10.85 2.46 -2.91
N ARG A 60 11.60 1.37 -2.97
CA ARG A 60 12.80 1.17 -2.15
C ARG A 60 13.91 2.11 -2.62
N ASP A 61 14.64 2.66 -1.67
CA ASP A 61 15.88 3.41 -1.87
C ASP A 61 17.12 2.51 -1.72
#